data_AF-A0A1G9Q742-F1
#
_entry.id   AF-A0A1G9Q742-F1
#
_cell.length_a   1.000
_cell.length_b   1.000
_cell.length_c   1.000
_cell.angle_alpha   90.00
_cell.angle_beta   90.00
_cell.angle_gamma   90.00
#
_symmetry.space_group_name_H-M   'P 1'
#
loop_
_entity.id
_entity.type
_entity.pdbx_description
1 polymer ?
#
loop_
_entity_poly.entity_id
_entity_poly.type
_entity_poly.pdbx_seq_one_letter_code
_entity_poly.pdbx_strand_id
1 'polypeptide(L)'
;MHNVELLAPARDLAELKANIENGANAVYIGGEVFGMVSINNLFSKEELIEGIEFAHKNKSKVYVVVNILPHDDDFNQIEEYLKSLECLGVDAIVISDPGMLSIVKNTIPNMEIHLSDQANTTNYISAKFWFEQGIKRVVVSRELSCDEIAQIRAKTPLELDIEVFVHGVMTISYSGRPLLSNFIKGKNPQKEISKKSYRLMEEKRPGEYFPVYEDEKGTFLFNSSDLCMIEYIPELIKSGITSLKIEGRMKDAEYIKRVTKAYRVAIDKFYENPQEWKFNSVWLDELKEISNRQFTSGFYLENPNDEI
;
A
#
# COMPACT_ATOMS: atom_id res chain seq x y z
N MET A 1 -24.78 -1.28 -4.53
CA MET A 1 -23.58 -0.51 -4.14
C MET A 1 -22.69 -1.48 -3.40
N HIS A 2 -21.48 -1.74 -3.90
CA HIS A 2 -20.47 -2.45 -3.10
C HIS A 2 -19.92 -1.47 -2.06
N ASN A 3 -19.80 -1.90 -0.82
CA ASN A 3 -19.10 -1.13 0.21
C ASN A 3 -17.61 -1.09 -0.14
N VAL A 4 -16.95 0.01 0.18
CA VAL A 4 -15.50 0.16 -0.02
C VAL A 4 -14.75 -0.90 0.80
N GLU A 5 -13.73 -1.48 0.20
CA GLU A 5 -12.83 -2.42 0.87
C GLU A 5 -11.89 -1.65 1.80
N LEU A 6 -11.71 -2.14 3.04
CA LEU A 6 -10.61 -1.72 3.91
C LEU A 6 -9.48 -2.75 3.81
N LEU A 7 -8.33 -2.32 3.29
CA LEU A 7 -7.15 -3.15 3.06
C LEU A 7 -6.04 -2.82 4.06
N ALA A 8 -5.65 -3.80 4.87
CA ALA A 8 -4.60 -3.65 5.89
C ALA A 8 -3.32 -4.44 5.55
N PRO A 9 -2.12 -3.97 5.91
CA PRO A 9 -0.90 -4.76 5.81
C PRO A 9 -0.84 -5.82 6.91
N ALA A 10 -0.17 -6.93 6.64
CA ALA A 10 0.24 -7.86 7.69
C ALA A 10 1.67 -8.36 7.43
N ARG A 11 2.47 -8.43 8.50
CA ARG A 11 3.85 -8.94 8.45
C ARG A 11 3.99 -10.34 8.99
N ASP A 12 3.01 -10.82 9.73
CA ASP A 12 2.98 -12.19 10.24
C ASP A 12 1.54 -12.64 10.43
N LEU A 13 1.37 -13.92 10.77
CA LEU A 13 0.07 -14.53 10.97
C LEU A 13 -0.74 -13.86 12.10
N ALA A 14 -0.07 -13.36 13.14
CA ALA A 14 -0.74 -12.70 14.25
C ALA A 14 -1.33 -11.35 13.80
N GLU A 15 -0.57 -10.56 13.05
CA GLU A 15 -1.07 -9.30 12.46
C GLU A 15 -2.19 -9.54 11.46
N LEU A 16 -2.08 -10.56 10.61
CA LEU A 16 -3.14 -10.91 9.65
C LEU A 16 -4.46 -11.17 10.37
N LYS A 17 -4.44 -12.02 11.39
CA LYS A 17 -5.62 -12.36 12.18
C LYS A 17 -6.18 -11.14 12.89
N ALA A 18 -5.30 -10.38 13.56
CA ALA A 18 -5.69 -9.19 14.30
C ALA A 18 -6.36 -8.15 13.40
N ASN A 19 -5.84 -7.89 12.20
CA ASN A 19 -6.42 -6.89 11.30
C ASN A 19 -7.78 -7.33 10.75
N ILE A 20 -7.95 -8.61 10.43
CA ILE A 20 -9.24 -9.17 10.01
C ILE A 20 -10.28 -9.07 11.14
N GLU A 21 -9.91 -9.44 12.36
CA GLU A 21 -10.78 -9.31 13.54
C GLU A 21 -11.16 -7.85 13.86
N ASN A 22 -10.31 -6.90 13.48
CA ASN A 22 -10.58 -5.46 13.61
C ASN A 22 -11.26 -4.85 12.37
N GLY A 23 -11.69 -5.68 11.42
CA GLY A 23 -12.60 -5.30 10.33
C GLY A 23 -11.96 -5.05 8.97
N ALA A 24 -10.70 -5.46 8.77
CA ALA A 24 -10.12 -5.48 7.43
C ALA A 24 -10.91 -6.44 6.51
N ASN A 25 -11.34 -5.92 5.36
CA ASN A 25 -11.99 -6.73 4.32
C ASN A 25 -10.96 -7.56 3.53
N ALA A 26 -9.73 -7.07 3.47
CA ALA A 26 -8.62 -7.77 2.88
C ALA A 26 -7.33 -7.44 3.62
N VAL A 27 -6.35 -8.32 3.52
CA VAL A 27 -4.99 -8.09 3.99
C VAL A 27 -4.02 -8.22 2.83
N TYR A 28 -2.95 -7.42 2.83
CA TYR A 28 -1.83 -7.61 1.92
C TYR A 28 -0.56 -7.98 2.69
N ILE A 29 0.19 -8.93 2.15
CA ILE A 29 1.43 -9.44 2.73
C ILE A 29 2.57 -9.30 1.71
N GLY A 30 3.80 -9.13 2.20
CA GLY A 30 4.97 -9.19 1.34
C GLY A 30 5.23 -10.62 0.88
N GLY A 31 5.50 -10.82 -0.42
CA GLY A 31 5.95 -12.13 -0.91
C GLY A 31 7.35 -12.47 -0.40
N GLU A 32 7.58 -13.75 -0.06
CA GLU A 32 8.82 -14.27 0.55
C GLU A 32 10.11 -13.87 -0.18
N VAL A 33 10.05 -13.73 -1.51
CA VAL A 33 11.22 -13.51 -2.37
C VAL A 33 11.21 -12.11 -3.03
N PHE A 34 10.02 -11.53 -3.18
CA PHE A 34 9.74 -10.44 -4.14
C PHE A 34 8.92 -9.27 -3.56
N GLY A 35 8.85 -9.16 -2.22
CA GLY A 35 8.38 -7.96 -1.53
C GLY A 35 9.52 -7.01 -1.14
N MET A 36 9.20 -5.74 -0.84
CA MET A 36 10.16 -4.83 -0.20
C MET A 36 10.53 -5.31 1.21
N VAL A 37 11.82 -5.34 1.54
CA VAL A 37 12.41 -5.98 2.74
C VAL A 37 11.95 -5.39 4.09
N SER A 38 11.20 -4.29 4.09
CA SER A 38 10.57 -3.71 5.29
C SER A 38 9.48 -4.58 5.97
N ILE A 39 9.22 -5.80 5.49
CA ILE A 39 8.21 -6.76 5.98
C ILE A 39 8.85 -8.14 6.24
N ASN A 40 10.02 -8.20 6.89
CA ASN A 40 10.72 -9.47 7.14
C ASN A 40 10.41 -10.08 8.52
N ASN A 41 9.16 -10.49 8.72
CA ASN A 41 8.89 -11.84 9.22
C ASN A 41 8.23 -12.55 8.04
N LEU A 42 8.97 -13.37 7.30
CA LEU A 42 8.39 -14.05 6.15
C LEU A 42 7.37 -15.06 6.66
N PHE A 43 6.13 -14.98 6.18
CA PHE A 43 5.13 -16.02 6.41
C PHE A 43 5.73 -17.34 5.95
N SER A 44 5.87 -18.31 6.85
CA SER A 44 6.15 -19.67 6.41
C SER A 44 5.02 -20.17 5.52
N LYS A 45 5.28 -21.19 4.70
CA LYS A 45 4.22 -21.83 3.91
C LYS A 45 3.04 -22.27 4.78
N GLU A 46 3.31 -22.79 5.97
CA GLU A 46 2.29 -23.21 6.94
C GLU A 46 1.50 -22.01 7.48
N GLU A 47 2.19 -20.93 7.84
CA GLU A 47 1.53 -19.69 8.30
C GLU A 47 0.68 -19.06 7.20
N LEU A 48 1.13 -19.14 5.94
CA LEU A 48 0.38 -18.63 4.79
C LEU A 48 -0.90 -19.46 4.56
N ILE A 49 -0.82 -20.78 4.61
CA ILE A 49 -1.98 -21.68 4.55
C ILE A 49 -2.97 -21.31 5.66
N GLU A 50 -2.51 -21.26 6.90
CA GLU A 50 -3.37 -20.95 8.05
C GLU A 50 -3.98 -19.55 7.96
N GLY A 51 -3.21 -18.58 7.47
CA GLY A 51 -3.66 -17.20 7.28
C GLY A 51 -4.75 -17.07 6.22
N ILE A 52 -4.57 -17.74 5.06
CA ILE A 52 -5.58 -17.75 3.98
C ILE A 52 -6.86 -18.44 4.46
N GLU A 53 -6.75 -19.61 5.09
CA GLU A 53 -7.92 -20.32 5.64
C GLU A 53 -8.67 -19.47 6.68
N PHE A 54 -7.94 -18.79 7.56
CA PHE A 54 -8.53 -17.88 8.54
C PHE A 54 -9.24 -16.71 7.85
N ALA A 55 -8.62 -16.09 6.84
CA ALA A 55 -9.20 -14.98 6.12
C ALA A 55 -10.48 -15.37 5.40
N HIS A 56 -10.45 -16.46 4.63
CA HIS A 56 -11.61 -16.95 3.88
C HIS A 56 -12.76 -17.35 4.81
N LYS A 57 -12.46 -17.97 5.96
CA LYS A 57 -13.47 -18.28 6.99
C LYS A 57 -14.16 -17.03 7.53
N ASN A 58 -13.44 -15.90 7.61
CA ASN A 58 -13.96 -14.61 8.04
C ASN A 58 -14.48 -13.74 6.87
N LYS A 59 -14.55 -14.29 5.64
CA LYS A 59 -14.96 -13.58 4.41
C LYS A 59 -14.04 -12.40 4.05
N SER A 60 -12.77 -12.48 4.45
CA SER A 60 -11.72 -11.55 4.06
C SER A 60 -10.80 -12.17 3.01
N LYS A 61 -10.15 -11.33 2.21
CA LYS A 61 -9.23 -11.74 1.14
C LYS A 61 -7.77 -11.59 1.55
N VAL A 62 -6.87 -12.33 0.90
CA VAL A 62 -5.42 -12.22 1.06
C VAL A 62 -4.77 -11.87 -0.28
N TYR A 63 -4.01 -10.77 -0.29
CA TYR A 63 -3.25 -10.31 -1.44
C TYR A 63 -1.76 -10.45 -1.21
N VAL A 64 -1.02 -10.96 -2.20
CA VAL A 64 0.44 -11.10 -2.11
C VAL A 64 1.13 -10.04 -2.97
N VAL A 65 2.00 -9.26 -2.36
CA VAL A 65 2.75 -8.22 -3.04
C VAL A 65 4.04 -8.79 -3.64
N VAL A 66 4.16 -8.68 -4.96
CA VAL A 66 5.27 -9.13 -5.82
C VAL A 66 5.73 -7.94 -6.68
N ASN A 67 6.01 -6.81 -6.04
CA ASN A 67 6.22 -5.52 -6.70
C ASN A 67 7.66 -5.00 -6.60
N ILE A 68 8.66 -5.86 -6.41
CA ILE A 68 10.05 -5.42 -6.61
C ILE A 68 10.25 -4.89 -8.04
N LEU A 69 11.26 -4.04 -8.24
CA LEU A 69 11.78 -3.74 -9.57
C LEU A 69 12.68 -4.92 -9.99
N PRO A 70 12.23 -5.83 -10.87
CA PRO A 70 12.97 -7.06 -11.14
C PRO A 70 14.17 -6.79 -12.03
N HIS A 71 15.27 -7.50 -11.78
CA HIS A 71 16.32 -7.75 -12.75
C HIS A 71 16.20 -9.19 -13.30
N ASP A 72 16.96 -9.52 -14.34
CA ASP A 72 16.86 -10.82 -15.02
C ASP A 72 16.95 -12.01 -14.06
N ASP A 73 17.85 -11.94 -13.06
CA ASP A 73 18.03 -13.01 -12.07
C ASP A 73 16.84 -13.16 -11.11
N ASP A 74 16.04 -12.11 -10.90
CA ASP A 74 14.84 -12.15 -10.06
C ASP A 74 13.72 -12.96 -10.72
N PHE A 75 13.77 -13.20 -12.04
CA PHE A 75 12.81 -14.08 -12.70
C PHE A 75 13.13 -15.56 -12.51
N ASN A 76 14.28 -15.91 -11.91
CA ASN A 76 14.57 -17.29 -11.59
C ASN A 76 13.57 -17.81 -10.54
N GLN A 77 12.90 -18.93 -10.85
CA GLN A 77 11.88 -19.58 -9.99
C GLN A 77 10.58 -18.80 -9.77
N ILE A 78 10.38 -17.64 -10.42
CA ILE A 78 9.14 -16.86 -10.26
C ILE A 78 7.90 -17.66 -10.65
N GLU A 79 7.98 -18.47 -11.72
CA GLU A 79 6.84 -19.26 -12.18
C GLU A 79 6.40 -20.32 -11.17
N GLU A 80 7.36 -20.98 -10.52
CA GLU A 80 7.07 -21.97 -9.47
C GLU A 80 6.45 -21.30 -8.26
N TYR A 81 6.98 -20.14 -7.87
CA TYR A 81 6.41 -19.33 -6.79
C TYR A 81 4.97 -18.91 -7.10
N LEU A 82 4.70 -18.37 -8.29
CA LEU A 82 3.36 -17.96 -8.73
C LEU A 82 2.35 -19.13 -8.73
N LYS A 83 2.76 -20.30 -9.23
CA LYS A 83 1.93 -21.52 -9.17
C LYS A 83 1.63 -21.93 -7.73
N SER A 84 2.59 -21.76 -6.83
CA SER A 84 2.37 -22.06 -5.42
C SER A 84 1.31 -21.12 -4.81
N LEU A 85 1.34 -19.82 -5.12
CA LEU A 85 0.35 -18.85 -4.63
C LEU A 85 -1.07 -19.16 -5.14
N GLU A 86 -1.21 -19.50 -6.43
CA GLU A 86 -2.50 -19.92 -6.99
C GLU A 86 -3.04 -21.18 -6.31
N CYS A 87 -2.18 -22.18 -6.10
CA CYS A 87 -2.54 -23.43 -5.42
C CYS A 87 -2.97 -23.22 -3.96
N LEU A 88 -2.36 -22.25 -3.27
CA LEU A 88 -2.69 -21.89 -1.90
C LEU A 88 -4.01 -21.10 -1.77
N GLY A 89 -4.57 -20.62 -2.89
CA GLY A 89 -5.81 -19.85 -2.88
C GLY A 89 -5.63 -18.37 -2.54
N VAL A 90 -4.47 -17.79 -2.86
CA VAL A 90 -4.28 -16.33 -2.81
C VAL A 90 -5.31 -15.65 -3.73
N ASP A 91 -5.95 -14.59 -3.25
CA ASP A 91 -7.05 -13.93 -3.96
C ASP A 91 -6.58 -13.01 -5.09
N ALA A 92 -5.43 -12.34 -4.89
CA ALA A 92 -4.82 -11.50 -5.90
C ALA A 92 -3.32 -11.31 -5.67
N ILE A 93 -2.59 -10.96 -6.72
CA ILE A 93 -1.20 -10.52 -6.61
C ILE A 93 -1.05 -9.04 -7.00
N VAL A 94 -0.14 -8.34 -6.33
CA VAL A 94 0.15 -6.93 -6.58
C VAL A 94 1.51 -6.80 -7.25
N ILE A 95 1.53 -6.28 -8.48
CA ILE A 95 2.76 -6.16 -9.32
C ILE A 95 2.96 -4.72 -9.79
N SER A 96 4.17 -4.38 -10.25
CA SER A 96 4.50 -3.06 -10.81
C SER A 96 5.07 -3.11 -12.22
N ASP A 97 5.64 -4.25 -12.63
CA ASP A 97 6.41 -4.38 -13.88
C ASP A 97 5.59 -5.05 -15.02
N PRO A 98 5.67 -4.53 -16.27
CA PRO A 98 4.97 -5.14 -17.43
C PRO A 98 5.50 -6.53 -17.83
N GLY A 99 6.78 -6.82 -17.59
CA GLY A 99 7.36 -8.16 -17.79
C GLY A 99 6.76 -9.15 -16.79
N MET A 100 6.67 -8.76 -15.52
CA MET A 100 5.98 -9.55 -14.48
C MET A 100 4.51 -9.80 -14.86
N LEU A 101 3.79 -8.80 -15.36
CA LEU A 101 2.41 -8.98 -15.85
C LEU A 101 2.33 -10.08 -16.92
N SER A 102 3.27 -10.07 -17.86
CA SER A 102 3.33 -11.06 -18.94
C SER A 102 3.59 -12.48 -18.40
N ILE A 103 4.51 -12.60 -17.44
CA ILE A 103 4.83 -13.89 -16.79
C ILE A 103 3.62 -14.43 -16.03
N VAL A 104 2.96 -13.60 -15.22
CA VAL A 104 1.78 -13.99 -14.44
C VAL A 104 0.68 -14.49 -15.37
N LYS A 105 0.35 -13.74 -16.42
CA LYS A 105 -0.70 -14.14 -17.38
C LYS A 105 -0.39 -15.46 -18.10
N ASN A 106 0.88 -15.76 -18.34
CA ASN A 106 1.28 -17.03 -18.97
C ASN A 106 1.31 -18.19 -17.98
N THR A 107 1.56 -17.92 -16.70
CA THR A 107 1.81 -18.94 -15.68
C THR A 107 0.55 -19.32 -14.90
N ILE A 108 -0.23 -18.32 -14.47
CA ILE A 108 -1.43 -18.44 -13.63
C ILE A 108 -2.55 -17.53 -14.18
N PRO A 109 -3.10 -17.82 -15.38
CA PRO A 109 -3.94 -16.90 -16.15
C PRO A 109 -5.27 -16.49 -15.46
N ASN A 110 -5.70 -17.22 -14.44
CA ASN A 110 -6.94 -16.93 -13.70
C ASN A 110 -6.72 -16.06 -12.46
N MET A 111 -5.46 -15.82 -12.08
CA MET A 111 -5.12 -15.00 -10.92
C MET A 111 -5.56 -13.55 -11.13
N GLU A 112 -6.20 -12.95 -10.13
CA GLU A 112 -6.51 -11.54 -10.15
C GLU A 112 -5.22 -10.72 -9.96
N ILE A 113 -5.04 -9.69 -10.78
CA ILE A 113 -3.82 -8.88 -10.79
C ILE A 113 -4.15 -7.44 -10.45
N HIS A 114 -3.51 -6.94 -9.41
CA HIS A 114 -3.56 -5.55 -8.98
C HIS A 114 -2.25 -4.85 -9.36
N LEU A 115 -2.36 -3.59 -9.78
CA LEU A 115 -1.22 -2.76 -10.13
C LEU A 115 -0.82 -1.87 -8.95
N SER A 116 0.42 -2.04 -8.49
CA SER A 116 1.09 -1.28 -7.44
C SER A 116 1.16 0.23 -7.75
N ASP A 117 1.21 1.06 -6.70
CA ASP A 117 1.39 2.52 -6.83
C ASP A 117 2.69 2.91 -7.53
N GLN A 118 3.69 2.02 -7.49
CA GLN A 118 4.96 2.19 -8.20
C GLN A 118 4.83 2.30 -9.73
N ALA A 119 3.69 1.92 -10.32
CA ALA A 119 3.42 2.13 -11.74
C ALA A 119 3.04 3.59 -12.08
N ASN A 120 2.91 4.48 -11.08
CA ASN A 120 2.64 5.91 -11.22
C ASN A 120 1.40 6.22 -12.08
N THR A 121 0.28 5.55 -11.80
CA THR A 121 -0.97 5.79 -12.53
C THR A 121 -1.63 7.10 -12.05
N THR A 122 -1.48 8.16 -12.84
CA THR A 122 -1.96 9.52 -12.54
C THR A 122 -3.16 9.98 -13.36
N ASN A 123 -3.59 9.21 -14.36
CA ASN A 123 -4.62 9.64 -15.29
C ASN A 123 -5.43 8.46 -15.85
N TYR A 124 -6.62 8.77 -16.38
CA TYR A 124 -7.57 7.77 -16.86
C TYR A 124 -7.08 7.00 -18.10
N ILE A 125 -6.19 7.59 -18.91
CA ILE A 125 -5.65 6.92 -20.11
C ILE A 125 -4.75 5.78 -19.67
N SER A 126 -3.83 6.03 -18.72
CA SER A 126 -2.98 4.99 -18.13
C SER A 126 -3.80 3.94 -17.38
N ALA A 127 -4.78 4.35 -16.58
CA ALA A 127 -5.65 3.42 -15.85
C ALA A 127 -6.42 2.48 -16.81
N LYS A 128 -6.96 3.02 -17.90
CA LYS A 128 -7.66 2.24 -18.93
C LYS A 128 -6.71 1.31 -19.68
N PHE A 129 -5.51 1.78 -20.03
CA PHE A 129 -4.49 0.93 -20.64
C PHE A 129 -4.21 -0.31 -19.79
N TRP A 130 -3.96 -0.13 -18.48
CA TRP A 130 -3.69 -1.24 -17.57
C TRP A 130 -4.87 -2.20 -17.47
N PHE A 131 -6.10 -1.68 -17.39
CA PHE A 131 -7.30 -2.51 -17.40
C PHE A 131 -7.41 -3.36 -18.66
N GLU A 132 -7.13 -2.79 -19.83
CA GLU A 132 -7.12 -3.52 -21.12
C GLU A 132 -6.03 -4.60 -21.18
N GLN A 133 -4.93 -4.44 -20.43
CA GLN A 133 -3.91 -5.49 -20.28
C GLN A 133 -4.34 -6.64 -19.34
N GLY A 134 -5.45 -6.48 -18.60
CA GLY A 134 -5.99 -7.49 -17.69
C GLY A 134 -5.87 -7.15 -16.21
N ILE A 135 -5.36 -5.97 -15.85
CA ILE A 135 -5.35 -5.50 -14.45
C ILE A 135 -6.78 -5.28 -13.98
N LYS A 136 -7.13 -5.80 -12.80
CA LYS A 136 -8.46 -5.61 -12.18
C LYS A 136 -8.53 -4.44 -11.23
N ARG A 137 -7.41 -4.07 -10.63
CA ARG A 137 -7.31 -2.96 -9.67
C ARG A 137 -6.08 -2.13 -9.93
N VAL A 138 -6.23 -0.81 -9.97
CA VAL A 138 -5.11 0.13 -10.03
C VAL A 138 -4.98 0.87 -8.70
N VAL A 139 -3.80 0.81 -8.10
CA VAL A 139 -3.43 1.74 -7.04
C VAL A 139 -2.99 3.04 -7.71
N VAL A 140 -3.77 4.10 -7.56
CA VAL A 140 -3.47 5.39 -8.21
C VAL A 140 -2.41 6.16 -7.42
N SER A 141 -1.76 7.12 -8.09
CA SER A 141 -0.70 7.93 -7.49
C SER A 141 -1.20 8.71 -6.28
N ARG A 142 -0.33 8.85 -5.26
CA ARG A 142 -0.60 9.58 -4.01
C ARG A 142 -0.65 11.10 -4.19
N GLU A 143 -0.34 11.58 -5.39
CA GLU A 143 -0.34 13.00 -5.74
C GLU A 143 -1.69 13.48 -6.33
N LEU A 144 -2.68 12.59 -6.44
CA LEU A 144 -3.99 12.92 -6.99
C LEU A 144 -4.95 13.44 -5.92
N SER A 145 -5.71 14.46 -6.32
CA SER A 145 -6.89 14.93 -5.58
C SER A 145 -8.08 13.98 -5.71
N CYS A 146 -9.03 14.07 -4.77
CA CYS A 146 -10.30 13.36 -4.88
C CYS A 146 -11.05 13.69 -6.19
N ASP A 147 -10.92 14.92 -6.69
CA ASP A 147 -11.53 15.34 -7.96
C ASP A 147 -10.87 14.69 -9.17
N GLU A 148 -9.54 14.59 -9.19
CA GLU A 148 -8.83 13.86 -10.24
C GLU A 148 -9.16 12.36 -10.20
N ILE A 149 -9.27 11.77 -9.02
CA ILE A 149 -9.68 10.37 -8.85
C ILE A 149 -11.11 10.17 -9.37
N ALA A 150 -12.03 11.09 -9.06
CA ALA A 150 -13.39 11.07 -9.59
C ALA A 150 -13.42 11.17 -11.12
N GLN A 151 -12.53 11.96 -11.72
CA GLN A 151 -12.37 12.02 -13.17
C GLN A 151 -11.83 10.71 -13.76
N ILE A 152 -10.89 10.03 -13.08
CA ILE A 152 -10.42 8.70 -13.48
C ILE A 152 -11.60 7.74 -13.45
N ARG A 153 -12.32 7.65 -12.33
CA ARG A 153 -13.51 6.79 -12.20
C ARG A 153 -14.54 7.04 -13.29
N ALA A 154 -14.85 8.30 -13.59
CA ALA A 154 -15.86 8.65 -14.59
C ALA A 154 -15.47 8.24 -16.03
N LYS A 155 -14.18 8.01 -16.29
CA LYS A 155 -13.62 7.73 -17.63
C LYS A 155 -13.05 6.32 -17.77
N THR A 156 -13.14 5.49 -16.73
CA THR A 156 -12.71 4.08 -16.75
C THR A 156 -13.91 3.13 -16.59
N PRO A 157 -13.76 1.85 -17.00
CA PRO A 157 -14.80 0.84 -16.78
C PRO A 157 -15.15 0.70 -15.29
N LEU A 158 -16.42 0.38 -14.99
CA LEU A 158 -16.88 0.20 -13.61
C LEU A 158 -16.25 -1.03 -12.95
N GLU A 159 -15.84 -2.00 -13.77
CA GLU A 159 -15.14 -3.22 -13.36
C GLU A 159 -13.68 -2.99 -12.98
N LEU A 160 -13.11 -1.80 -13.25
CA LEU A 160 -11.79 -1.43 -12.77
C LEU A 160 -11.89 -0.93 -11.33
N ASP A 161 -11.29 -1.65 -10.39
CA ASP A 161 -11.11 -1.17 -9.03
C ASP A 161 -10.09 -0.04 -8.96
N ILE A 162 -10.36 0.95 -8.11
CA ILE A 162 -9.44 2.06 -7.81
C ILE A 162 -9.10 1.96 -6.33
N GLU A 163 -7.82 1.76 -6.03
CA GLU A 163 -7.27 1.68 -4.69
C GLU A 163 -6.43 2.92 -4.38
N VAL A 164 -6.53 3.41 -3.14
CA VAL A 164 -5.75 4.55 -2.67
C VAL A 164 -5.19 4.29 -1.28
N PHE A 165 -4.05 4.89 -0.95
CA PHE A 165 -3.59 4.93 0.43
C PHE A 165 -4.39 5.94 1.24
N VAL A 166 -4.82 5.61 2.45
CA VAL A 166 -5.58 6.52 3.34
C VAL A 166 -4.87 6.86 4.64
N HIS A 167 -3.87 6.06 5.03
CA HIS A 167 -3.18 6.27 6.29
C HIS A 167 -1.73 5.77 6.24
N GLY A 168 -0.83 6.45 6.96
CA GLY A 168 0.55 6.02 7.19
C GLY A 168 1.58 6.77 6.33
N VAL A 169 2.81 6.26 6.31
CA VAL A 169 3.95 7.00 5.74
C VAL A 169 3.86 7.10 4.21
N MET A 170 4.09 8.27 3.61
CA MET A 170 4.15 8.37 2.14
C MET A 170 5.57 8.24 1.61
N THR A 171 5.77 7.31 0.66
CA THR A 171 7.02 7.24 -0.12
C THR A 171 6.95 8.26 -1.25
N ILE A 172 7.96 9.13 -1.29
CA ILE A 172 8.16 10.11 -2.35
C ILE A 172 8.95 9.50 -3.52
N SER A 173 9.94 8.65 -3.21
CA SER A 173 10.81 8.07 -4.24
C SER A 173 11.35 6.70 -3.83
N TYR A 174 11.55 5.85 -4.83
CA TYR A 174 12.11 4.50 -4.72
C TYR A 174 13.03 4.20 -5.90
N SER A 175 14.16 3.54 -5.66
CA SER A 175 15.21 3.33 -6.66
C SER A 175 15.51 1.87 -7.04
N GLY A 176 14.92 0.87 -6.38
CA GLY A 176 15.21 -0.56 -6.66
C GLY A 176 16.61 -1.06 -6.28
N ARG A 177 17.51 -0.16 -5.87
CA ARG A 177 18.89 -0.45 -5.47
C ARG A 177 19.34 0.51 -4.37
N PRO A 178 20.26 0.10 -3.47
CA PRO A 178 20.79 0.98 -2.42
C PRO A 178 21.73 2.02 -3.06
N LEU A 179 21.17 3.03 -3.73
CA LEU A 179 21.87 3.97 -4.61
C LEU A 179 22.84 4.86 -3.83
N LEU A 180 22.44 5.40 -2.68
CA LEU A 180 23.33 6.25 -1.88
C LEU A 180 24.50 5.43 -1.38
N SER A 181 24.21 4.25 -0.86
CA SER A 181 25.21 3.31 -0.42
C SER A 181 26.18 2.92 -1.54
N ASN A 182 25.68 2.50 -2.70
CA ASN A 182 26.50 2.12 -3.85
C ASN A 182 27.37 3.28 -4.36
N PHE A 183 26.82 4.49 -4.44
CA PHE A 183 27.57 5.67 -4.85
C PHE A 183 28.66 6.06 -3.85
N ILE A 184 28.38 5.97 -2.54
CA ILE A 184 29.36 6.27 -1.48
C ILE A 184 30.48 5.21 -1.46
N LYS A 185 30.14 3.92 -1.58
CA LYS A 185 31.12 2.81 -1.70
C LYS A 185 31.97 2.94 -2.96
N GLY A 186 31.37 3.24 -4.11
CA GLY A 186 32.10 3.44 -5.37
C GLY A 186 33.14 4.57 -5.29
N LYS A 187 32.91 5.57 -4.43
CA LYS A 187 33.88 6.64 -4.15
C LYS A 187 34.93 6.26 -3.10
N ASN A 188 34.68 5.27 -2.23
CA ASN A 188 35.64 4.80 -1.25
C ASN A 188 35.36 3.34 -0.84
N PRO A 189 36.00 2.35 -1.51
CA PRO A 189 35.72 0.92 -1.34
C PRO A 189 35.99 0.37 0.06
N GLN A 190 36.81 1.06 0.86
CA GLN A 190 37.19 0.66 2.21
C GLN A 190 36.24 1.21 3.28
N LYS A 191 35.28 2.07 2.89
CA LYS A 191 34.37 2.71 3.82
C LYS A 191 33.24 1.74 4.17
N GLU A 192 33.26 1.20 5.39
CA GLU A 192 32.09 0.52 5.94
C GLU A 192 30.90 1.49 5.89
N ILE A 193 29.85 1.08 5.18
CA ILE A 193 28.55 1.72 5.31
C ILE A 193 27.97 1.17 6.59
N SER A 194 28.34 1.77 7.72
CA SER A 194 27.54 1.61 8.92
C SER A 194 26.09 1.99 8.59
N LYS A 195 25.11 1.34 9.23
CA LYS A 195 23.68 1.66 9.12
C LYS A 195 23.44 3.12 9.52
N LYS A 196 23.72 4.07 8.61
CA LYS A 196 23.54 5.49 8.83
C LYS A 196 22.12 5.83 8.42
N SER A 197 21.39 6.45 9.34
CA SER A 197 20.10 7.04 9.03
C SER A 197 20.34 8.34 8.26
N TYR A 198 19.80 8.43 7.04
CA TYR A 198 19.88 9.62 6.22
C TYR A 198 18.58 10.41 6.34
N ARG A 199 18.68 11.74 6.26
CA ARG A 199 17.54 12.65 6.17
C ARG A 199 17.84 13.73 5.15
N LEU A 200 16.90 14.02 4.28
CA LEU A 200 16.95 15.16 3.37
C LEU A 200 16.30 16.35 4.05
N MET A 201 16.90 17.53 3.92
CA MET A 201 16.36 18.79 4.42
C MET A 201 16.48 19.79 3.27
N GLU A 202 15.38 20.45 2.94
CA GLU A 202 15.39 21.51 1.94
C GLU A 202 16.15 22.73 2.50
N GLU A 203 17.05 23.33 1.71
CA GLU A 203 17.87 24.47 2.14
C GLU A 203 17.02 25.66 2.63
N LYS A 204 15.89 25.91 1.98
CA LYS A 204 14.96 27.00 2.30
C LYS A 204 13.95 26.63 3.39
N ARG A 205 13.97 25.40 3.89
CA ARG A 205 13.05 24.91 4.90
C ARG A 205 13.80 24.17 6.02
N PRO A 206 14.60 24.91 6.80
CA PRO A 206 15.38 24.32 7.87
C PRO A 206 14.47 23.73 8.96
N GLY A 207 14.80 22.54 9.44
CA GLY A 207 14.07 21.85 10.51
C GLY A 207 13.01 20.85 10.03
N GLU A 208 12.63 20.89 8.75
CA GLU A 208 11.79 19.84 8.15
C GLU A 208 12.67 18.75 7.53
N TYR A 209 12.52 17.52 8.03
CA TYR A 209 13.34 16.38 7.62
C TYR A 209 12.51 15.31 6.92
N PHE A 210 12.98 14.93 5.74
CA PHE A 210 12.46 13.85 4.92
C PHE A 210 13.31 12.59 5.15
N PRO A 211 12.78 11.53 5.78
CA PRO A 211 13.56 10.33 6.08
C PRO A 211 14.03 9.62 4.81
N VAL A 212 15.26 9.13 4.84
CA VAL A 212 15.82 8.27 3.79
C VAL A 212 16.25 6.94 4.40
N TYR A 213 15.69 5.85 3.88
CA TYR A 213 16.00 4.48 4.28
C TYR A 213 16.63 3.73 3.13
N GLU A 214 17.55 2.81 3.46
CA GLU A 214 18.14 1.89 2.48
C GLU A 214 18.10 0.47 3.02
N ASP A 215 17.72 -0.46 2.14
CA ASP A 215 17.89 -1.90 2.31
C ASP A 215 18.41 -2.52 1.01
N GLU A 216 18.47 -3.86 0.95
CA GLU A 216 18.94 -4.59 -0.23
C GLU A 216 18.06 -4.37 -1.46
N LYS A 217 16.79 -3.98 -1.26
CA LYS A 217 15.79 -3.77 -2.33
C LYS A 217 15.68 -2.32 -2.77
N GLY A 218 16.29 -1.36 -2.08
CA GLY A 218 16.40 0.00 -2.60
C GLY A 218 16.73 1.11 -1.62
N THR A 219 16.76 2.32 -2.16
CA THR A 219 16.73 3.58 -1.42
C THR A 219 15.31 4.14 -1.46
N PHE A 220 14.81 4.56 -0.30
CA PHE A 220 13.45 5.08 -0.12
C PHE A 220 13.51 6.46 0.49
N LEU A 221 12.91 7.44 -0.19
CA LEU A 221 12.67 8.77 0.36
C LEU A 221 11.22 8.84 0.82
N PHE A 222 10.99 9.23 2.06
CA PHE A 222 9.66 9.39 2.62
C PHE A 222 9.36 10.86 2.93
N ASN A 223 8.08 11.18 3.02
CA ASN A 223 7.60 12.47 3.49
C ASN A 223 7.90 12.69 4.99
N SER A 224 7.68 13.91 5.47
CA SER A 224 7.88 14.35 6.86
C SER A 224 6.70 14.00 7.79
N SER A 225 5.46 14.02 7.29
CA SER A 225 4.21 13.73 8.03
C SER A 225 3.57 12.39 7.63
N ASP A 226 2.66 11.83 8.41
CA ASP A 226 1.88 10.65 7.98
C ASP A 226 0.58 11.07 7.29
N LEU A 227 0.15 10.33 6.27
CA LEU A 227 -1.16 10.52 5.67
C LEU A 227 -2.24 10.13 6.69
N CYS A 228 -3.33 10.89 6.78
CA CYS A 228 -4.53 10.51 7.51
C CYS A 228 -5.80 11.10 6.89
N MET A 229 -6.66 10.24 6.35
CA MET A 229 -7.91 10.64 5.67
C MET A 229 -9.17 10.24 6.44
N ILE A 230 -9.07 9.96 7.75
CA ILE A 230 -10.19 9.44 8.55
C ILE A 230 -11.36 10.41 8.67
N GLU A 231 -11.10 11.72 8.58
CA GLU A 231 -12.12 12.77 8.57
C GLU A 231 -12.86 12.87 7.23
N TYR A 232 -12.27 12.33 6.15
CA TYR A 232 -12.69 12.54 4.77
C TYR A 232 -13.24 11.26 4.12
N ILE A 233 -13.79 10.35 4.92
CA ILE A 233 -14.40 9.11 4.43
C ILE A 233 -15.51 9.38 3.38
N PRO A 234 -16.42 10.35 3.56
CA PRO A 234 -17.42 10.67 2.55
C PRO A 234 -16.81 11.09 1.20
N GLU A 235 -15.78 11.93 1.22
CA GLU A 235 -15.08 12.46 0.04
C GLU A 235 -14.40 11.32 -0.72
N LEU A 236 -13.69 10.45 0.01
CA LEU A 236 -13.05 9.26 -0.55
C LEU A 236 -14.07 8.35 -1.24
N ILE A 237 -15.17 8.00 -0.55
CA ILE A 237 -16.15 7.08 -1.13
C ILE A 237 -16.89 7.72 -2.32
N LYS A 238 -17.22 9.01 -2.25
CA LYS A 238 -17.91 9.73 -3.34
C LYS A 238 -17.06 9.91 -4.59
N SER A 239 -15.72 9.95 -4.47
CA SER A 239 -14.83 9.98 -5.64
C SER A 239 -14.77 8.64 -6.39
N GLY A 240 -15.41 7.58 -5.88
CA GLY A 240 -15.54 6.29 -6.55
C GLY A 240 -14.32 5.37 -6.37
N ILE A 241 -13.57 5.59 -5.29
CA ILE A 241 -12.58 4.67 -4.76
C ILE A 241 -13.28 3.38 -4.30
N THR A 242 -12.66 2.22 -4.58
CA THR A 242 -13.20 0.91 -4.20
C THR A 242 -12.38 0.20 -3.12
N SER A 243 -11.12 0.61 -2.89
CA SER A 243 -10.27 0.09 -1.80
C SER A 243 -9.50 1.21 -1.09
N LEU A 244 -9.62 1.24 0.24
CA LEU A 244 -8.88 2.12 1.15
C LEU A 244 -7.76 1.34 1.80
N LYS A 245 -6.52 1.66 1.44
CA LYS A 245 -5.32 0.95 1.87
C LYS A 245 -4.61 1.66 3.01
N ILE A 246 -4.30 0.92 4.06
CA ILE A 246 -3.46 1.37 5.17
C ILE A 246 -1.99 1.06 4.83
N GLU A 247 -1.11 2.04 5.00
CA GLU A 247 0.34 1.83 4.91
C GLU A 247 0.92 1.46 6.27
N GLY A 248 1.61 0.32 6.33
CA GLY A 248 2.16 -0.23 7.57
C GLY A 248 3.67 -0.23 7.68
N ARG A 249 4.38 0.25 6.66
CA ARG A 249 5.84 0.36 6.73
C ARG A 249 6.27 1.22 7.92
N MET A 250 7.26 0.73 8.65
CA MET A 250 7.83 1.38 9.84
C MET A 250 6.87 1.54 11.04
N LYS A 251 5.73 0.85 11.04
CA LYS A 251 4.76 0.87 12.14
C LYS A 251 4.71 -0.48 12.84
N ASP A 252 4.38 -0.52 14.13
CA ASP A 252 4.23 -1.80 14.86
C ASP A 252 2.82 -2.41 14.66
N ALA A 253 2.63 -3.64 15.14
CA ALA A 253 1.37 -4.38 14.99
C ALA A 253 0.19 -3.65 15.67
N GLU A 254 0.42 -3.06 16.83
CA GLU A 254 -0.62 -2.39 17.61
C GLU A 254 -1.08 -1.11 16.92
N TYR A 255 -0.15 -0.37 16.28
CA TYR A 255 -0.47 0.76 15.43
C TYR A 255 -1.44 0.36 14.32
N ILE A 256 -1.10 -0.67 13.54
CA ILE A 256 -1.92 -1.08 12.38
C ILE A 256 -3.28 -1.61 12.81
N LYS A 257 -3.34 -2.35 13.92
CA LYS A 257 -4.60 -2.82 14.50
C LYS A 257 -5.52 -1.65 14.88
N ARG A 258 -4.99 -0.65 15.60
CA ARG A 258 -5.76 0.54 16.00
C ARG A 258 -6.22 1.36 14.80
N VAL A 259 -5.35 1.56 13.81
CA VAL A 259 -5.71 2.24 12.56
C VAL A 259 -6.84 1.49 11.85
N THR A 260 -6.69 0.18 11.66
CA THR A 260 -7.69 -0.67 11.00
C THR A 260 -9.05 -0.54 11.68
N LYS A 261 -9.08 -0.65 13.02
CA LYS A 261 -10.30 -0.50 13.80
C LYS A 261 -10.94 0.88 13.64
N ALA A 262 -10.16 1.96 13.74
CA ALA A 262 -10.67 3.32 13.62
C ALA A 262 -11.30 3.56 12.24
N TYR A 263 -10.62 3.16 11.16
CA TYR A 263 -11.16 3.26 9.80
C TYR A 263 -12.40 2.39 9.62
N ARG A 264 -12.43 1.16 10.13
CA ARG A 264 -13.62 0.29 10.06
C ARG A 264 -14.84 0.98 10.66
N VAL A 265 -14.70 1.52 11.87
CA VAL A 265 -15.80 2.24 12.56
C VAL A 265 -16.26 3.44 11.75
N ALA A 266 -15.34 4.25 11.23
CA ALA A 266 -15.67 5.44 10.43
C ALA A 266 -16.42 5.08 9.13
N ILE A 267 -15.97 4.02 8.44
CA ILE A 267 -16.59 3.52 7.21
C ILE A 267 -17.97 2.91 7.49
N ASP A 268 -18.12 2.13 8.56
CA ASP A 268 -19.41 1.52 8.91
C ASP A 268 -20.44 2.59 9.26
N LYS A 269 -20.03 3.62 10.03
CA LYS A 269 -20.88 4.77 10.33
C LYS A 269 -21.31 5.53 9.07
N PHE A 270 -20.43 5.62 8.06
CA PHE A 270 -20.80 6.21 6.78
C PHE A 270 -21.89 5.40 6.08
N TYR A 271 -21.76 4.07 6.01
CA TYR A 271 -22.76 3.24 5.36
C TYR A 271 -24.06 3.06 6.16
N GLU A 272 -24.04 3.23 7.48
CA GLU A 272 -25.26 3.27 8.32
C GLU A 272 -26.17 4.44 7.94
N ASN A 273 -25.61 5.66 7.80
CA ASN A 273 -26.38 6.84 7.40
C ASN A 273 -25.50 7.88 6.65
N PRO A 274 -25.32 7.75 5.32
CA PRO A 274 -24.45 8.63 4.55
C PRO A 274 -24.86 10.11 4.57
N GLN A 275 -26.14 10.41 4.77
CA GLN A 275 -26.68 11.79 4.74
C GLN A 275 -26.47 12.53 6.07
N GLU A 276 -26.37 11.79 7.17
CA GLU A 276 -26.15 12.36 8.51
C GLU A 276 -24.76 12.04 9.07
N TRP A 277 -23.86 11.49 8.24
CA TRP A 277 -22.52 11.18 8.67
C TRP A 277 -21.82 12.44 9.18
N LYS A 278 -21.24 12.31 10.37
CA LYS A 278 -20.44 13.35 11.01
C LYS A 278 -19.15 12.72 11.49
N PHE A 279 -18.05 13.42 11.22
CA PHE A 279 -16.77 13.05 11.77
C PHE A 279 -16.83 13.04 13.30
N ASN A 280 -16.29 11.99 13.91
CA ASN A 280 -16.11 11.89 15.35
C ASN A 280 -14.63 12.05 15.69
N SER A 281 -14.29 13.14 16.38
CA SER A 281 -12.91 13.49 16.71
C SER A 281 -12.19 12.40 17.51
N VAL A 282 -12.93 11.58 18.27
CA VAL A 282 -12.38 10.44 19.04
C VAL A 282 -11.57 9.50 18.14
N TRP A 283 -11.98 9.30 16.88
CA TRP A 283 -11.22 8.45 15.96
C TRP A 283 -9.84 9.02 15.66
N LEU A 284 -9.74 10.33 15.44
CA LEU A 284 -8.46 10.98 15.18
C LEU A 284 -7.62 11.10 16.46
N ASP A 285 -8.25 11.35 17.61
CA ASP A 285 -7.58 11.38 18.91
C ASP A 285 -6.90 10.03 19.20
N GLU A 286 -7.60 8.92 18.96
CA GLU A 286 -7.04 7.57 19.08
C GLU A 286 -5.84 7.34 18.13
N LEU A 287 -5.83 7.95 16.94
CA LEU A 287 -4.71 7.86 16.00
C LEU A 287 -3.53 8.75 16.41
N LYS A 288 -3.82 9.94 16.96
CA LYS A 288 -2.80 10.87 17.47
C LYS A 288 -2.05 10.28 18.66
N GLU A 289 -2.70 9.49 19.52
CA GLU A 289 -2.06 8.81 20.65
C GLU A 289 -0.96 7.80 20.26
N ILE A 290 -1.03 7.25 19.05
CA ILE A 290 -0.10 6.20 18.56
C ILE A 290 0.87 6.70 17.49
N SER A 291 0.78 7.96 17.10
CA SER A 291 1.68 8.57 16.13
C SER A 291 2.58 9.61 16.81
N ASN A 292 3.87 9.52 16.55
CA ASN A 292 4.84 10.56 16.92
C ASN A 292 5.07 11.56 15.77
N ARG A 293 4.27 11.48 14.70
CA ARG A 293 4.36 12.33 13.50
C ARG A 293 3.05 13.08 13.30
N GLN A 294 3.17 14.31 12.79
CA GLN A 294 2.01 15.09 12.35
C GLN A 294 1.26 14.36 11.23
N PHE A 295 -0.03 14.64 11.10
CA PHE A 295 -0.85 14.14 10.02
C PHE A 295 -1.03 15.18 8.91
N THR A 296 -1.22 14.70 7.69
CA THR A 296 -1.52 15.49 6.50
C THR A 296 -2.59 14.79 5.66
N SER A 297 -3.40 15.55 4.93
CA SER A 297 -4.30 15.04 3.88
C SER A 297 -3.56 14.66 2.59
N GLY A 298 -2.26 14.91 2.49
CA GLY A 298 -1.52 14.75 1.24
C GLY A 298 -2.14 15.61 0.13
N PHE A 299 -2.26 15.05 -1.07
CA PHE A 299 -2.81 15.79 -2.22
C PHE A 299 -4.31 15.56 -2.44
N TYR A 300 -4.99 14.80 -1.57
CA TYR A 300 -6.40 14.49 -1.76
C TYR A 300 -7.30 15.73 -1.72
N LEU A 301 -6.87 16.76 -0.99
CA LEU A 301 -7.53 18.06 -0.86
C LEU A 301 -6.70 19.10 -1.61
N GLU A 302 -7.35 20.16 -2.12
CA GLU A 302 -6.72 21.19 -2.96
C GLU A 302 -5.50 21.88 -2.33
N ASN A 303 -5.30 21.75 -1.01
CA ASN A 303 -4.19 22.36 -0.28
C ASN A 303 -3.37 21.32 0.50
N PRO A 304 -2.22 20.85 -0.03
CA PRO A 304 -1.45 19.76 0.58
C PRO A 304 -0.72 20.13 1.90
N ASN A 305 -0.82 21.39 2.32
CA ASN A 305 -0.20 21.92 3.54
C ASN A 305 -1.20 22.15 4.68
N ASP A 306 -2.48 21.81 4.53
CA ASP A 306 -3.44 21.90 5.63
C ASP A 306 -3.12 20.77 6.64
N GLU A 307 -2.47 21.12 7.75
CA GLU A 307 -2.22 20.21 8.87
C GLU A 307 -3.56 19.80 9.53
N ILE A 308 -3.69 18.51 9.91
CA ILE A 308 -4.87 17.93 10.58
C ILE A 308 -4.54 17.52 12.02
#